data_AF-J3HG40-F1
#
_entry.id   AF-J3HG40-F1
#
_cell.length_a   1.000
_cell.length_b   1.000
_cell.length_c   1.000
_cell.angle_alpha   90.00
_cell.angle_beta   90.00
_cell.angle_gamma   90.00
#
_symmetry.space_group_name_H-M   'P 1'
#
loop_
_entity.id
_entity.type
_entity.pdbx_description
1 polymer ?
#
loop_
_entity_poly.entity_id
_entity_poly.type
_entity_poly.pdbx_seq_one_letter_code
_entity_poly.pdbx_strand_id
1 'polypeptide(L)'
;MAMAIILVLIVIASVLFHLLAPWHAAPPASNWGSIDTTLFITLVISGIFFIAITVFMAVAVMRFRHKEGVRAAYQPENKRLEFWLIVVTSIGIAGMLAPGLVVYNDFIRVPKNAYELEVVAQQWQWAFRFPGQDGKLGKSDIKLVDSVNPLGLDPKDPVGQDDVIVRSNEVRLPIDQPVKVLLRSKDVLHNFYIPQIRSKMDMVPGMVSYFWFTPTVMGKYEVLCAEYCGVGHYNMRGNMIVVDQAAFAQWLGSQPTFAQTLTTAARPGRDSVLEKGRQLVEQYGCHACHSQDGSASLGPGWKGLYGRTEQLADGSSVQVDEAYLKESILDPKARLVQGYPPVMVAYTLKDDELAALIALIKSLGAGQPAEEPSTGDVSGSGDDLVAQGQRLAQSLGCLACHSVDGSKGIGPGWQGLYGKAETLADGTSIKVDEGYLKESVLNPAAKIVKGYAAVMPPFTPSDKELNALIAFIKSKANADAESSKAEPGKSP
;
A
#
# COMPACT_ATOMS: atom_id res chain seq x y z
N MET A 1 -21.32 -37.34 33.39
CA MET A 1 -21.94 -37.51 32.06
C MET A 1 -21.92 -36.22 31.27
N ALA A 2 -22.38 -35.10 31.83
CA ALA A 2 -22.32 -33.78 31.16
C ALA A 2 -20.94 -33.47 30.55
N MET A 3 -19.85 -33.65 31.31
CA MET A 3 -18.49 -33.44 30.80
C MET A 3 -18.14 -34.27 29.56
N ALA A 4 -18.45 -35.57 29.54
CA ALA A 4 -18.16 -36.42 28.40
C ALA A 4 -18.96 -36.02 27.15
N ILE A 5 -20.22 -35.60 27.35
CA ILE A 5 -21.07 -35.06 26.27
C ILE A 5 -20.45 -33.77 25.72
N ILE A 6 -20.03 -32.85 26.59
CA ILE A 6 -19.37 -31.60 26.20
C ILE A 6 -18.11 -31.88 25.38
N LEU A 7 -17.25 -32.81 25.81
CA LEU A 7 -16.03 -33.19 25.07
C LEU A 7 -16.35 -33.71 23.66
N VAL A 8 -17.34 -34.59 23.53
CA VAL A 8 -17.76 -35.12 22.22
C VAL A 8 -18.35 -34.00 21.35
N LEU A 9 -19.17 -33.12 21.92
CA LEU A 9 -19.73 -31.97 21.19
C LEU A 9 -18.63 -31.00 20.73
N ILE A 10 -17.59 -30.77 21.53
CA ILE A 10 -16.44 -29.95 21.15
C ILE A 10 -15.73 -30.58 19.93
N VAL A 11 -15.50 -31.90 19.94
CA VAL A 11 -14.87 -32.57 18.79
C VAL A 11 -15.72 -32.42 17.54
N ILE A 12 -17.02 -32.70 17.63
CA ILE A 12 -17.96 -32.58 16.50
C ILE A 12 -17.98 -31.14 15.98
N ALA A 13 -18.14 -30.15 16.88
CA ALA A 13 -18.18 -28.75 16.52
C ALA A 13 -16.87 -28.28 15.86
N SER A 14 -15.71 -28.68 16.39
CA SER A 14 -14.40 -28.32 15.81
C SER A 14 -14.19 -28.93 14.42
N VAL A 15 -14.59 -30.19 14.21
CA VAL A 15 -14.48 -30.85 12.89
C VAL A 15 -15.45 -30.22 11.90
N LEU A 16 -16.72 -30.02 12.29
CA LEU A 16 -17.71 -29.35 11.44
C LEU A 16 -17.29 -27.93 11.11
N PHE A 17 -16.76 -27.17 12.08
CA PHE A 17 -16.23 -25.83 11.83
C PHE A 17 -15.14 -25.86 10.76
N HIS A 18 -14.15 -26.76 10.84
CA HIS A 18 -13.09 -26.82 9.83
C HIS A 18 -13.59 -27.22 8.43
N LEU A 19 -14.61 -28.08 8.35
CA LEU A 19 -15.17 -28.52 7.05
C LEU A 19 -16.14 -27.50 6.44
N LEU A 20 -16.84 -26.73 7.27
CA LEU A 20 -17.89 -25.81 6.85
C LEU A 20 -17.46 -24.34 6.87
N ALA A 21 -16.33 -24.01 7.50
CA ALA A 21 -15.84 -22.64 7.59
C ALA A 21 -15.45 -22.12 6.19
N PRO A 22 -15.97 -20.95 5.78
CA PRO A 22 -15.55 -20.31 4.53
C PRO A 22 -14.14 -19.68 4.62
N TRP A 23 -13.50 -19.74 5.79
CA TRP A 23 -12.25 -19.04 6.11
C TRP A 23 -11.03 -19.85 5.68
N HIS A 24 -10.86 -20.00 4.36
CA HIS A 24 -9.68 -20.65 3.79
C HIS A 24 -8.54 -19.65 3.58
N ALA A 25 -7.30 -20.14 3.63
CA ALA A 25 -6.15 -19.33 3.25
C ALA A 25 -6.31 -18.84 1.80
N ALA A 26 -6.05 -17.56 1.56
CA ALA A 26 -6.01 -17.02 0.20
C ALA A 26 -4.97 -17.79 -0.62
N PRO A 27 -5.20 -18.11 -1.90
CA PRO A 27 -4.23 -18.84 -2.72
C PRO A 27 -2.84 -18.19 -2.68
N PRO A 28 -1.75 -18.98 -2.64
CA PRO A 28 -0.41 -18.44 -2.69
C PRO A 28 -0.17 -17.76 -4.05
N ALA A 29 0.48 -16.61 -4.03
CA ALA A 29 0.91 -15.86 -5.21
C ALA A 29 2.44 -15.92 -5.40
N SER A 30 3.08 -16.93 -4.81
CA SER A 30 4.52 -17.16 -4.88
C SER A 30 4.87 -18.64 -5.04
N ASN A 31 6.17 -18.92 -5.20
CA ASN A 31 6.74 -20.27 -5.18
C ASN A 31 6.57 -21.01 -3.84
N TRP A 32 6.06 -20.38 -2.79
CA TRP A 32 5.97 -20.94 -1.43
C TRP A 32 4.69 -21.71 -1.12
N GLY A 33 4.00 -22.25 -2.12
CA GLY A 33 2.85 -23.15 -1.90
C GLY A 33 3.16 -24.41 -1.07
N SER A 34 4.45 -24.78 -0.96
CA SER A 34 4.91 -25.85 -0.06
C SER A 34 4.70 -25.54 1.43
N ILE A 35 4.67 -24.25 1.82
CA ILE A 35 4.35 -23.82 3.18
C ILE A 35 2.90 -24.18 3.50
N ASP A 36 1.96 -23.90 2.59
CA ASP A 36 0.54 -24.25 2.76
C ASP A 36 0.37 -25.76 2.90
N THR A 37 1.14 -26.54 2.14
CA THR A 37 1.15 -28.00 2.24
C THR A 37 1.61 -28.47 3.63
N THR A 38 2.66 -27.86 4.18
CA THR A 38 3.19 -28.22 5.52
C THR A 38 2.22 -27.82 6.63
N LEU A 39 1.56 -26.66 6.50
CA LEU A 39 0.48 -26.24 7.40
C LEU A 39 -0.71 -27.20 7.34
N PHE A 40 -1.10 -27.65 6.15
CA PHE A 40 -2.17 -28.62 5.97
C PHE A 40 -1.83 -29.99 6.60
N ILE A 41 -0.62 -30.51 6.39
CA ILE A 41 -0.15 -31.74 7.05
C ILE A 41 -0.21 -31.60 8.58
N THR A 42 0.27 -30.46 9.10
CA THR A 42 0.25 -30.14 10.53
C THR A 42 -1.18 -30.14 11.08
N LEU A 43 -2.11 -29.52 10.36
CA LEU A 43 -3.53 -29.48 10.73
C LEU A 43 -4.14 -30.88 10.76
N VAL A 44 -3.88 -31.72 9.76
CA VAL A 44 -4.42 -33.09 9.68
C VAL A 44 -3.88 -33.95 10.82
N ILE A 45 -2.57 -33.99 11.02
CA ILE A 45 -1.95 -34.80 12.08
C ILE A 45 -2.44 -34.34 13.45
N SER A 46 -2.37 -33.03 13.73
CA SER A 46 -2.83 -32.47 15.01
C SER A 46 -4.32 -32.71 15.22
N GLY A 47 -5.14 -32.63 14.17
CA GLY A 47 -6.56 -32.94 14.20
C GLY A 47 -6.85 -34.40 14.57
N ILE A 48 -6.11 -35.35 13.99
CA ILE A 48 -6.24 -36.78 14.35
C ILE A 48 -5.94 -37.00 15.83
N PHE A 49 -4.83 -36.45 16.34
CA PHE A 49 -4.47 -36.56 17.76
C PHE A 49 -5.47 -35.86 18.67
N PHE A 50 -5.95 -34.68 18.30
CA PHE A 50 -7.01 -33.96 19.01
C PHE A 50 -8.27 -34.82 19.16
N ILE A 51 -8.78 -35.37 18.05
CA ILE A 51 -9.96 -36.26 18.07
C ILE A 51 -9.69 -37.48 18.95
N ALA A 52 -8.56 -38.17 18.74
CA ALA A 52 -8.24 -39.39 19.46
C ALA A 52 -8.13 -39.17 20.97
N ILE A 53 -7.40 -38.14 21.40
CA ILE A 53 -7.19 -37.82 22.82
C ILE A 53 -8.50 -37.36 23.46
N THR A 54 -9.26 -36.47 22.82
CA THR A 54 -10.49 -35.96 23.41
C THR A 54 -11.59 -37.02 23.49
N VAL A 55 -11.73 -37.88 22.47
CA VAL A 55 -12.66 -39.01 22.51
C VAL A 55 -12.21 -40.04 23.55
N PHE A 56 -10.92 -40.34 23.65
CA PHE A 56 -10.38 -41.21 24.70
C PHE A 56 -10.70 -40.66 26.09
N MET A 57 -10.51 -39.36 26.33
CA MET A 57 -10.88 -38.71 27.58
C MET A 57 -12.38 -38.82 27.86
N ALA A 58 -13.24 -38.59 26.87
CA ALA A 58 -14.69 -38.75 27.03
C ALA A 58 -15.06 -40.19 27.42
N VAL A 59 -14.47 -41.19 26.74
CA VAL A 59 -14.64 -42.61 27.04
C VAL A 59 -14.15 -42.92 28.45
N ALA A 60 -12.99 -42.42 28.86
CA ALA A 60 -12.44 -42.63 30.20
C ALA A 60 -13.37 -42.06 31.29
N VAL A 61 -13.86 -40.83 31.12
CA VAL A 61 -14.81 -40.19 32.04
C VAL A 61 -16.12 -40.97 32.13
N MET A 62 -16.61 -41.57 31.04
CA MET A 62 -17.81 -42.40 31.05
C MET A 62 -17.57 -43.76 31.69
N ARG A 63 -16.49 -44.44 31.30
CA ARG A 63 -16.18 -45.83 31.64
C ARG A 63 -15.66 -45.99 33.06
N PHE A 64 -14.90 -45.01 33.55
CA PHE A 64 -14.28 -44.98 34.87
C PHE A 64 -14.94 -43.96 35.81
N ARG A 65 -16.17 -43.54 35.51
CA ARG A 65 -16.97 -42.72 36.42
C ARG A 65 -17.06 -43.40 37.79
N HIS A 66 -16.98 -42.59 38.85
CA HIS A 66 -17.15 -43.07 40.22
C HIS A 66 -18.46 -43.85 40.39
N LYS A 67 -18.36 -44.99 41.07
CA LYS A 67 -19.48 -45.82 41.50
C LYS A 67 -19.26 -46.17 42.97
N GLU A 68 -20.28 -45.95 43.78
CA GLU A 68 -20.23 -46.24 45.20
C GLU A 68 -19.90 -47.72 45.45
N GLY A 69 -19.06 -48.00 46.44
CA GLY A 69 -18.60 -49.36 46.74
C GLY A 69 -17.58 -49.96 45.77
N VAL A 70 -17.22 -49.28 44.68
CA VAL A 70 -16.21 -49.78 43.71
C VAL A 70 -14.88 -49.06 43.91
N ARG A 71 -13.82 -49.82 44.20
CA ARG A 71 -12.45 -49.30 44.32
C ARG A 71 -11.77 -49.24 42.95
N ALA A 72 -11.02 -48.18 42.69
CA ALA A 72 -10.22 -48.05 41.46
C ALA A 72 -9.09 -49.10 41.41
N ALA A 73 -8.82 -49.61 40.21
CA ALA A 73 -7.66 -50.49 39.99
C ALA A 73 -6.36 -49.68 40.12
N TYR A 74 -5.38 -50.23 40.84
CA TYR A 74 -4.06 -49.62 41.01
C TYR A 74 -3.09 -50.21 39.98
N GLN A 75 -2.87 -49.48 38.88
CA GLN A 75 -1.89 -49.81 37.84
C GLN A 75 -1.13 -48.53 37.46
N PRO A 76 -0.03 -48.20 38.17
CA PRO A 76 0.68 -46.94 37.99
C PRO A 76 1.55 -46.90 36.71
N GLU A 77 1.95 -48.04 36.17
CA GLU A 77 2.84 -48.13 35.01
C GLU A 77 2.43 -49.24 34.03
N ASN A 78 2.76 -49.03 32.76
CA ASN A 78 2.68 -50.05 31.71
C ASN A 78 3.74 -49.78 30.65
N LYS A 79 4.93 -50.35 30.86
CA LYS A 79 6.11 -50.14 29.99
C LYS A 79 5.84 -50.40 28.51
N ARG A 80 5.01 -51.40 28.19
CA ARG A 80 4.66 -51.71 26.79
C ARG A 80 3.83 -50.59 26.17
N LEU A 81 2.81 -50.10 26.90
CA LEU A 81 1.98 -48.98 26.44
C LEU A 81 2.79 -47.69 26.33
N GLU A 82 3.60 -47.39 27.34
CA GLU A 82 4.49 -46.22 27.36
C GLU A 82 5.43 -46.22 26.14
N PHE A 83 6.08 -47.35 25.86
CA PHE A 83 6.94 -47.48 24.68
C PHE A 83 6.19 -47.25 23.37
N TRP A 84 5.01 -47.86 23.20
CA TRP A 84 4.19 -47.66 22.00
C TRP A 84 3.77 -46.20 21.83
N LEU A 85 3.34 -45.53 22.90
CA LEU A 85 2.97 -44.12 22.86
C LEU A 85 4.15 -43.23 22.47
N ILE A 86 5.33 -43.47 23.03
CA ILE A 86 6.57 -42.75 22.68
C ILE A 86 6.89 -42.93 21.19
N VAL A 87 6.83 -44.15 20.67
CA VAL A 87 7.12 -44.43 19.25
C VAL A 87 6.12 -43.72 18.35
N VAL A 88 4.82 -43.83 18.64
CA VAL A 88 3.75 -43.22 17.83
C VAL A 88 3.83 -41.69 17.85
N THR A 89 4.04 -41.07 19.03
CA THR A 89 4.17 -39.60 19.12
C THR A 89 5.44 -39.12 18.44
N SER A 90 6.55 -39.84 18.57
CA SER A 90 7.81 -39.50 17.87
C SER A 90 7.65 -39.56 16.36
N ILE A 91 6.98 -40.58 15.82
CA ILE A 91 6.66 -40.68 14.39
C ILE A 91 5.75 -39.52 13.95
N GLY A 92 4.73 -39.19 14.75
CA GLY A 92 3.84 -38.05 14.48
C GLY A 92 4.60 -36.72 14.39
N ILE A 93 5.46 -36.44 15.38
CA ILE A 93 6.30 -35.24 15.42
C ILE A 93 7.28 -35.22 14.24
N ALA A 94 7.93 -36.35 13.94
CA ALA A 94 8.85 -36.45 12.81
C ALA A 94 8.14 -36.19 11.48
N GLY A 95 6.93 -36.73 11.29
CA GLY A 95 6.09 -36.49 10.12
C GLY A 95 5.65 -35.02 9.97
N MET A 96 5.45 -34.31 11.08
CA MET A 96 5.14 -32.87 11.09
C MET A 96 6.37 -32.00 10.80
N LEU A 97 7.55 -32.35 11.34
CA LEU A 97 8.76 -31.54 11.23
C LEU A 97 9.53 -31.74 9.92
N ALA A 98 9.59 -32.97 9.41
CA ALA A 98 10.44 -33.29 8.25
C ALA A 98 10.11 -32.46 6.99
N PRO A 99 8.83 -32.26 6.58
CA PRO A 99 8.50 -31.39 5.46
C PRO A 99 8.93 -29.93 5.71
N GLY A 100 8.75 -29.43 6.93
CA GLY A 100 9.16 -28.08 7.32
C GLY A 100 10.67 -27.84 7.20
N LEU A 101 11.48 -28.84 7.52
CA LEU A 101 12.95 -28.76 7.35
C LEU A 101 13.36 -28.66 5.88
N VAL A 102 12.68 -29.36 4.99
CA VAL A 102 12.93 -29.27 3.54
C VAL A 102 12.58 -27.88 3.03
N VAL A 103 11.39 -27.37 3.39
CA VAL A 103 10.95 -26.04 3.01
C VAL A 103 11.89 -24.96 3.57
N TYR A 104 12.33 -25.10 4.83
CA TYR A 104 13.28 -24.16 5.44
C TYR A 104 14.64 -24.17 4.71
N ASN A 105 15.15 -25.34 4.34
CA ASN A 105 16.38 -25.44 3.56
C ASN A 105 16.28 -24.73 2.20
N ASP A 106 15.13 -24.78 1.54
CA ASP A 106 14.90 -24.04 0.29
C ASP A 106 14.76 -22.54 0.57
N PHE A 107 14.08 -22.16 1.65
CA PHE A 107 13.86 -20.77 2.05
C PHE A 107 15.16 -20.02 2.31
N ILE A 108 16.17 -20.66 2.91
CA ILE A 108 17.49 -20.03 3.15
C ILE A 108 18.41 -20.01 1.92
N ARG A 109 18.05 -20.71 0.84
CA ARG A 109 18.85 -20.78 -0.40
C ARG A 109 18.33 -19.81 -1.46
N VAL A 110 18.84 -18.60 -1.44
CA VAL A 110 18.48 -17.57 -2.43
C VAL A 110 18.97 -17.97 -3.84
N PRO A 111 18.13 -17.92 -4.88
CA PRO A 111 18.54 -18.13 -6.27
C PRO A 111 19.61 -17.11 -6.71
N LYS A 112 20.61 -17.56 -7.49
CA LYS A 112 21.71 -16.68 -7.94
C LYS A 112 21.25 -15.59 -8.92
N ASN A 113 20.15 -15.82 -9.62
CA ASN A 113 19.53 -14.87 -10.55
C ASN A 113 18.45 -14.01 -9.87
N ALA A 114 18.35 -14.04 -8.54
CA ALA A 114 17.37 -13.23 -7.84
C ALA A 114 17.69 -11.74 -8.02
N TYR A 115 16.68 -10.99 -8.44
CA TYR A 115 16.74 -9.55 -8.57
C TYR A 115 16.72 -8.92 -7.17
N GLU A 116 17.62 -7.97 -6.89
CA GLU A 116 17.69 -7.34 -5.57
C GLU A 116 16.68 -6.20 -5.45
N LEU A 117 15.98 -6.16 -4.32
CA LEU A 117 15.10 -5.08 -3.90
C LEU A 117 15.46 -4.74 -2.45
N GLU A 118 15.85 -3.51 -2.16
CA GLU A 118 15.92 -3.03 -0.78
C GLU A 118 14.59 -2.38 -0.39
N VAL A 119 14.01 -2.83 0.72
CA VAL A 119 12.87 -2.20 1.38
C VAL A 119 13.39 -1.50 2.63
N VAL A 120 13.02 -0.23 2.78
CA VAL A 120 13.39 0.59 3.91
C VAL A 120 12.12 0.97 4.66
N ALA A 121 12.07 0.63 5.94
CA ALA A 121 10.95 0.91 6.83
C ALA A 121 11.21 2.14 7.71
N GLN A 122 10.13 2.86 7.99
CA GLN A 122 10.04 3.83 9.08
C GLN A 122 8.61 3.88 9.61
N GLN A 123 8.40 4.45 10.79
CA GLN A 123 7.07 4.83 11.28
C GLN A 123 6.45 5.89 10.34
N TRP A 124 5.34 5.64 9.64
CA TRP A 124 4.67 4.36 9.35
C TRP A 124 4.50 4.18 7.84
N GLN A 125 5.62 4.09 7.13
CA GLN A 125 5.68 4.01 5.67
C GLN A 125 6.84 3.13 5.17
N TRP A 126 6.70 2.71 3.93
CA TRP A 126 7.66 1.93 3.17
C TRP A 126 8.31 2.82 2.11
N ALA A 127 9.58 2.59 1.87
CA ALA A 127 10.28 3.08 0.69
C ALA A 127 11.09 1.93 0.09
N PHE A 128 11.38 2.05 -1.21
CA PHE A 128 12.03 0.99 -1.96
C PHE A 128 13.20 1.52 -2.76
N ARG A 129 14.17 0.65 -3.00
CA ARG A 129 15.35 0.93 -3.80
C ARG A 129 15.72 -0.30 -4.63
N PHE A 130 16.01 -0.04 -5.90
CA PHE A 130 16.46 -1.05 -6.84
C PHE A 130 17.85 -0.72 -7.36
N PRO A 131 18.67 -1.74 -7.68
CA PRO A 131 19.95 -1.52 -8.33
C PRO A 131 19.75 -0.88 -9.71
N GLY A 132 20.71 -0.05 -10.10
CA GLY A 132 20.70 0.61 -11.41
C GLY A 132 21.19 -0.30 -12.54
N GLN A 133 21.88 0.29 -13.51
CA GLN A 133 22.42 -0.43 -14.68
C GLN A 133 23.55 -1.38 -14.31
N ASP A 134 24.27 -1.10 -13.23
CA ASP A 134 25.38 -1.93 -12.76
C ASP A 134 24.93 -3.21 -12.01
N GLY A 135 23.63 -3.32 -11.73
CA GLY A 135 23.01 -4.45 -11.05
C GLY A 135 23.39 -4.59 -9.57
N LYS A 136 23.92 -3.53 -8.95
CA LYS A 136 24.35 -3.53 -7.55
C LYS A 136 23.70 -2.39 -6.79
N LEU A 137 23.48 -2.61 -5.50
CA LEU A 137 23.06 -1.54 -4.59
C LEU A 137 24.32 -0.90 -3.99
N GLY A 138 24.44 0.42 -4.09
CA GLY A 138 25.44 1.17 -3.33
C GLY A 138 25.22 1.13 -1.81
N LYS A 139 26.22 1.60 -1.07
CA LYS A 139 26.26 1.59 0.41
C LYS A 139 25.23 2.54 1.02
N SER A 140 24.81 2.21 2.24
CA SER A 140 23.96 3.05 3.07
C SER A 140 24.40 3.03 4.54
N ASP A 141 24.21 4.12 5.27
CA ASP A 141 24.42 4.24 6.71
C ASP A 141 23.32 5.12 7.33
N ILE A 142 22.85 4.75 8.53
CA ILE A 142 21.82 5.52 9.25
C ILE A 142 22.27 6.95 9.54
N LYS A 143 23.57 7.20 9.70
CA LYS A 143 24.14 8.53 9.95
C LYS A 143 24.02 9.48 8.76
N LEU A 144 23.74 8.93 7.57
CA LEU A 144 23.56 9.67 6.34
C LEU A 144 22.08 9.99 6.06
N VAL A 145 21.17 9.54 6.94
CA VAL A 145 19.74 9.84 6.81
C VAL A 145 19.48 11.29 7.20
N ASP A 146 18.95 12.06 6.26
CA ASP A 146 18.48 13.43 6.46
C ASP A 146 17.28 13.73 5.53
N SER A 147 16.90 15.00 5.42
CA SER A 147 15.75 15.44 4.61
C SER A 147 15.93 15.24 3.11
N VAL A 148 17.17 15.31 2.61
CA VAL A 148 17.46 15.17 1.17
C VAL A 148 17.84 13.74 0.81
N ASN A 149 18.36 12.98 1.78
CA ASN A 149 18.77 11.59 1.69
C ASN A 149 18.03 10.71 2.72
N PRO A 150 16.69 10.55 2.61
CA PRO A 150 15.89 9.85 3.61
C PRO A 150 16.18 8.34 3.67
N LEU A 151 16.87 7.78 2.68
CA LEU A 151 17.30 6.37 2.70
C LEU A 151 18.73 6.18 3.24
N GLY A 152 19.49 7.26 3.46
CA GLY A 152 20.84 7.19 4.02
C GLY A 152 21.86 6.58 3.08
N LEU A 153 21.74 6.79 1.77
CA LEU A 153 22.69 6.29 0.77
C LEU A 153 23.99 7.10 0.78
N ASP A 154 25.14 6.49 0.55
CA ASP A 154 26.43 7.20 0.52
C ASP A 154 26.56 8.06 -0.76
N PRO A 155 26.52 9.41 -0.69
CA PRO A 155 26.64 10.27 -1.86
C PRO A 155 27.98 10.16 -2.57
N LYS A 156 29.00 9.60 -1.91
CA LYS A 156 30.34 9.40 -2.46
C LYS A 156 30.53 8.02 -3.09
N ASP A 157 29.59 7.10 -2.91
CA ASP A 157 29.66 5.78 -3.49
C ASP A 157 29.24 5.85 -4.97
N PRO A 158 30.15 5.57 -5.93
CA PRO A 158 29.80 5.57 -7.35
C PRO A 158 28.80 4.47 -7.73
N VAL A 159 28.80 3.34 -7.01
CA VAL A 159 27.82 2.24 -7.19
C VAL A 159 26.42 2.72 -6.80
N GLY A 160 26.33 3.66 -5.85
CA GLY A 160 25.06 4.16 -5.32
C GLY A 160 24.31 5.13 -6.24
N GLN A 161 24.95 5.65 -7.28
CA GLN A 161 24.46 6.85 -7.98
C GLN A 161 23.30 6.55 -8.93
N ASP A 162 23.30 5.37 -9.54
CA ASP A 162 22.30 4.91 -10.50
C ASP A 162 21.19 4.08 -9.84
N ASP A 163 21.28 3.81 -8.54
CA ASP A 163 20.21 3.22 -7.76
C ASP A 163 18.89 3.97 -7.95
N VAL A 164 17.84 3.21 -8.23
CA VAL A 164 16.52 3.73 -8.53
C VAL A 164 15.70 3.82 -7.24
N ILE A 165 15.17 5.00 -6.95
CA ILE A 165 14.54 5.32 -5.66
C ILE A 165 13.03 5.44 -5.82
N VAL A 166 12.29 4.68 -5.01
CA VAL A 166 10.82 4.73 -4.95
C VAL A 166 10.38 5.15 -3.56
N ARG A 167 10.00 6.42 -3.42
CA ARG A 167 9.53 7.03 -2.16
C ARG A 167 8.00 6.97 -2.04
N SER A 168 7.43 5.81 -2.33
CA SER A 168 5.99 5.59 -2.22
C SER A 168 5.73 4.28 -1.49
N ASN A 169 4.54 4.15 -0.88
CA ASN A 169 4.09 2.90 -0.29
C ASN A 169 3.69 1.84 -1.34
N GLU A 170 3.98 2.06 -2.62
CA GLU A 170 3.74 1.10 -3.71
C GLU A 170 5.06 0.67 -4.35
N VAL A 171 5.21 -0.64 -4.55
CA VAL A 171 6.31 -1.25 -5.31
C VAL A 171 5.74 -2.11 -6.41
N ARG A 172 6.39 -2.15 -7.58
CA ARG A 172 6.06 -3.09 -8.65
C ARG A 172 7.16 -4.12 -8.80
N LEU A 173 6.77 -5.35 -9.12
CA LEU A 173 7.69 -6.46 -9.33
C LEU A 173 7.30 -7.23 -10.60
N PRO A 174 8.27 -7.73 -11.37
CA PRO A 174 7.99 -8.58 -12.52
C PRO A 174 7.54 -9.98 -12.09
N ILE A 175 6.53 -10.52 -12.76
CA ILE A 175 6.11 -11.92 -12.60
C ILE A 175 7.22 -12.90 -13.02
N ASP A 176 7.26 -14.06 -12.37
CA ASP A 176 8.17 -15.19 -12.64
C ASP A 176 9.67 -14.90 -12.48
N GLN A 177 10.00 -13.74 -11.91
CA GLN A 177 11.36 -13.37 -11.58
C GLN A 177 11.60 -13.56 -10.07
N PRO A 178 12.60 -14.37 -9.65
CA PRO A 178 12.97 -14.45 -8.25
C PRO A 178 13.45 -13.08 -7.76
N VAL A 179 12.99 -12.66 -6.59
CA VAL A 179 13.35 -11.40 -5.94
C VAL A 179 13.95 -11.69 -4.57
N LYS A 180 15.14 -11.14 -4.31
CA LYS A 180 15.76 -11.12 -2.99
C LYS A 180 15.45 -9.79 -2.36
N VAL A 181 14.64 -9.82 -1.32
CA VAL A 181 14.22 -8.64 -0.58
C VAL A 181 15.19 -8.41 0.56
N LEU A 182 15.99 -7.35 0.47
CA LEU A 182 16.83 -6.83 1.53
C LEU A 182 16.01 -5.86 2.36
N LEU A 183 16.15 -5.92 3.68
CA LEU A 183 15.26 -5.23 4.60
C LEU A 183 16.05 -4.43 5.61
N ARG A 184 15.77 -3.13 5.68
CA ARG A 184 16.40 -2.21 6.63
C ARG A 184 15.36 -1.34 7.33
N SER A 185 15.54 -1.13 8.62
CA SER A 185 14.75 -0.16 9.39
C SER A 185 15.58 1.08 9.73
N LYS A 186 14.94 2.25 9.70
CA LYS A 186 15.54 3.53 10.09
C LYS A 186 15.31 3.90 11.55
N ASP A 187 14.36 3.26 12.22
CA ASP A 187 13.91 3.66 13.56
C ASP A 187 13.75 2.48 14.51
N VAL A 188 12.63 1.77 14.44
CA VAL A 188 12.23 0.68 15.36
C VAL A 188 12.12 -0.64 14.61
N LEU A 189 11.76 -1.72 15.30
CA LEU A 189 11.45 -2.98 14.63
C LEU A 189 10.21 -2.83 13.74
N HIS A 190 10.29 -3.38 12.53
CA HIS A 190 9.16 -3.58 11.63
C HIS A 190 9.20 -5.01 11.08
N ASN A 191 8.20 -5.42 10.32
CA ASN A 191 8.25 -6.68 9.57
C ASN A 191 7.53 -6.49 8.24
N PHE A 192 8.22 -6.73 7.14
CA PHE A 192 7.65 -6.60 5.81
C PHE A 192 6.94 -7.90 5.43
N TYR A 193 5.60 -7.86 5.37
CA TYR A 193 4.78 -9.04 5.15
C TYR A 193 3.75 -8.84 4.03
N ILE A 194 3.76 -9.77 3.07
CA ILE A 194 2.69 -9.94 2.08
C ILE A 194 2.08 -11.33 2.30
N PRO A 195 0.85 -11.46 2.82
CA PRO A 195 0.27 -12.75 3.16
C PRO A 195 0.31 -13.78 2.04
N GLN A 196 -0.04 -13.38 0.81
CA GLN A 196 -0.08 -14.25 -0.37
C GLN A 196 1.31 -14.76 -0.80
N ILE A 197 2.38 -14.11 -0.36
CA ILE A 197 3.75 -14.52 -0.66
C ILE A 197 4.28 -15.56 0.34
N ARG A 198 3.67 -15.68 1.54
CA ARG A 198 4.05 -16.58 2.63
C ARG A 198 5.42 -16.33 3.26
N SER A 199 6.12 -15.30 2.81
CA SER A 199 7.38 -14.86 3.38
C SER A 199 7.19 -13.59 4.18
N LYS A 200 7.83 -13.53 5.34
CA LYS A 200 7.92 -12.34 6.18
C LYS A 200 9.26 -12.37 6.90
N MET A 201 9.79 -11.21 7.24
CA MET A 201 11.04 -11.12 8.00
C MET A 201 11.08 -9.80 8.75
N ASP A 202 11.60 -9.85 9.97
CA ASP A 202 11.74 -8.67 10.81
C ASP A 202 12.84 -7.77 10.26
N MET A 203 12.59 -6.46 10.31
CA MET A 203 13.50 -5.41 9.89
C MET A 203 14.08 -4.80 11.16
N VAL A 204 15.33 -5.14 11.45
CA VAL A 204 15.97 -4.75 12.70
C VAL A 204 16.89 -3.55 12.47
N PRO A 205 16.72 -2.43 13.18
CA PRO A 205 17.60 -1.28 13.06
C PRO A 205 19.08 -1.69 13.22
N GLY A 206 19.92 -1.24 12.29
CA GLY A 206 21.35 -1.56 12.28
C GLY A 206 21.73 -2.89 11.63
N MET A 207 20.76 -3.67 11.12
CA MET A 207 21.01 -4.90 10.36
C MET A 207 20.26 -4.88 9.02
N VAL A 208 20.78 -5.62 8.05
CA VAL A 208 20.09 -5.92 6.79
C VAL A 208 19.65 -7.38 6.85
N SER A 209 18.37 -7.61 7.15
CA SER A 209 17.77 -8.94 7.04
C SER A 209 17.30 -9.18 5.60
N TYR A 210 16.95 -10.42 5.26
CA TYR A 210 16.44 -10.71 3.92
C TYR A 210 15.53 -11.93 3.91
N PHE A 211 14.71 -11.99 2.87
CA PHE A 211 14.07 -13.22 2.40
C PHE A 211 14.00 -13.18 0.87
N TRP A 212 13.50 -14.26 0.27
CA TRP A 212 13.28 -14.28 -1.17
C TRP A 212 11.97 -14.97 -1.54
N PHE A 213 11.48 -14.66 -2.73
CA PHE A 213 10.34 -15.32 -3.35
C PHE A 213 10.33 -15.06 -4.85
N THR A 214 9.56 -15.85 -5.59
CA THR A 214 9.20 -15.60 -6.98
C THR A 214 7.70 -15.31 -7.03
N PRO A 215 7.24 -14.12 -7.46
CA PRO A 215 5.82 -13.86 -7.67
C PRO A 215 5.31 -14.71 -8.85
N THR A 216 4.18 -15.41 -8.66
CA THR A 216 3.63 -16.34 -9.67
C THR A 216 2.25 -15.95 -10.18
N VAL A 217 1.63 -14.91 -9.59
CA VAL A 217 0.30 -14.44 -9.97
C VAL A 217 0.32 -12.91 -10.07
N MET A 218 0.01 -12.37 -11.25
CA MET A 218 -0.15 -10.92 -11.45
C MET A 218 -1.30 -10.38 -10.61
N GLY A 219 -1.17 -9.16 -10.10
CA GLY A 219 -2.20 -8.55 -9.27
C GLY A 219 -1.64 -7.54 -8.29
N LYS A 220 -2.54 -6.95 -7.51
CA LYS A 220 -2.22 -5.99 -6.45
C LYS A 220 -2.39 -6.68 -5.10
N TYR A 221 -1.33 -6.69 -4.30
CA TYR A 221 -1.28 -7.32 -2.99
C TYR A 221 -0.95 -6.29 -1.93
N GLU A 222 -1.63 -6.38 -0.79
CA GLU A 222 -1.36 -5.49 0.33
C GLU A 222 -0.08 -5.90 1.06
N VAL A 223 0.75 -4.91 1.34
CA VAL A 223 1.92 -5.02 2.21
C VAL A 223 1.51 -4.57 3.61
N LEU A 224 1.86 -5.37 4.61
CA LEU A 224 1.55 -5.13 6.01
C LEU A 224 2.82 -5.00 6.84
N CYS A 225 2.78 -4.17 7.88
CA CYS A 225 3.73 -4.27 8.97
C CYS A 225 3.27 -5.38 9.93
N ALA A 226 4.10 -6.39 10.16
CA ALA A 226 3.78 -7.55 11.01
C ALA A 226 4.60 -7.62 12.31
N GLU A 227 5.15 -6.48 12.75
CA GLU A 227 5.83 -6.31 14.04
C GLU A 227 5.39 -4.98 14.64
N TYR A 228 5.07 -4.95 15.93
CA TYR A 228 4.44 -3.77 16.53
C TYR A 228 5.42 -2.58 16.56
N CYS A 229 5.16 -1.60 15.69
CA CYS A 229 6.04 -0.45 15.48
C CYS A 229 5.44 0.87 16.00
N GLY A 230 4.55 0.83 16.99
CA GLY A 230 3.94 2.00 17.62
C GLY A 230 2.50 2.29 17.18
N VAL A 231 2.00 3.49 17.49
CA VAL A 231 0.56 3.82 17.43
C VAL A 231 -0.06 3.72 16.04
N GLY A 232 0.72 4.00 14.98
CA GLY A 232 0.28 3.88 13.58
C GLY A 232 0.53 2.50 12.96
N HIS A 233 0.94 1.49 13.75
CA HIS A 233 1.31 0.16 13.26
C HIS A 233 0.26 -0.47 12.32
N TYR A 234 -1.01 -0.42 12.69
CA TYR A 234 -2.11 -0.99 11.90
C TYR A 234 -2.35 -0.29 10.55
N ASN A 235 -1.84 0.95 10.42
CA ASN A 235 -1.98 1.79 9.24
C ASN A 235 -0.73 1.80 8.36
N MET A 236 0.35 1.14 8.80
CA MET A 236 1.58 0.97 8.03
C MET A 236 1.38 -0.04 6.89
N ARG A 237 0.62 0.38 5.88
CA ARG A 237 0.20 -0.42 4.74
C ARG A 237 0.87 0.07 3.47
N GLY A 238 1.04 -0.86 2.54
CA GLY A 238 1.55 -0.56 1.20
C GLY A 238 0.96 -1.51 0.17
N ASN A 239 1.45 -1.42 -1.06
CA ASN A 239 1.01 -2.27 -2.15
C ASN A 239 2.20 -2.83 -2.90
N MET A 240 2.17 -4.12 -3.16
CA MET A 240 3.02 -4.78 -4.13
C MET A 240 2.18 -5.11 -5.36
N ILE A 241 2.57 -4.60 -6.52
CA ILE A 241 1.89 -4.88 -7.78
C ILE A 241 2.78 -5.77 -8.64
N VAL A 242 2.29 -6.98 -8.92
CA VAL A 242 2.97 -7.92 -9.81
C VAL A 242 2.48 -7.67 -11.24
N VAL A 243 3.41 -7.32 -12.12
CA VAL A 243 3.17 -6.95 -13.52
C VAL A 243 4.06 -7.77 -14.46
N ASP A 244 3.84 -7.66 -15.76
CA ASP A 244 4.76 -8.22 -16.74
C ASP A 244 6.11 -7.46 -16.78
N GLN A 245 7.11 -8.07 -17.41
CA GLN A 245 8.48 -7.57 -17.43
C GLN A 245 8.60 -6.22 -18.17
N ALA A 246 7.80 -5.98 -19.21
CA ALA A 246 7.84 -4.73 -19.98
C ALA A 246 7.24 -3.58 -19.18
N ALA A 247 6.08 -3.81 -18.54
CA ALA A 247 5.43 -2.85 -17.65
C ALA A 247 6.32 -2.53 -16.44
N PHE A 248 7.01 -3.53 -15.87
CA PHE A 248 7.98 -3.32 -14.81
C PHE A 248 9.14 -2.43 -15.27
N ALA A 249 9.77 -2.74 -16.42
CA ALA A 249 10.88 -1.96 -16.95
C ALA A 249 10.49 -0.50 -17.25
N GLN A 250 9.30 -0.28 -17.82
CA GLN A 250 8.76 1.06 -18.07
C GLN A 250 8.53 1.83 -16.76
N TRP A 251 7.90 1.19 -15.78
CA TRP A 251 7.65 1.80 -14.48
C TRP A 251 8.96 2.15 -13.77
N LEU A 252 9.91 1.21 -13.71
CA LEU A 252 11.19 1.41 -13.05
C LEU A 252 11.99 2.55 -13.71
N GLY A 253 12.00 2.60 -15.05
CA GLY A 253 12.67 3.66 -15.81
C GLY A 253 12.07 5.07 -15.63
N SER A 254 10.84 5.17 -15.13
CA SER A 254 10.20 6.46 -14.79
C SER A 254 10.54 6.98 -13.39
N GLN A 255 11.16 6.14 -12.55
CA GLN A 255 11.55 6.52 -11.19
C GLN A 255 12.90 7.24 -11.20
N PRO A 256 13.14 8.18 -10.28
CA PRO A 256 14.39 8.91 -10.22
C PRO A 256 15.54 8.02 -9.71
N THR A 257 16.75 8.24 -10.24
CA THR A 257 17.97 7.68 -9.64
C THR A 257 18.42 8.50 -8.43
N PHE A 258 19.25 7.91 -7.57
CA PHE A 258 19.77 8.62 -6.39
C PHE A 258 20.48 9.93 -6.77
N ALA A 259 21.34 9.92 -7.79
CA ALA A 259 22.01 11.14 -8.28
C ALA A 259 21.01 12.22 -8.75
N GLN A 260 19.90 11.82 -9.39
CA GLN A 260 18.84 12.74 -9.79
C GLN A 260 18.11 13.32 -8.57
N THR A 261 17.87 12.53 -7.53
CA THR A 261 17.26 13.02 -6.28
C THR A 261 18.16 14.06 -5.59
N LEU A 262 19.48 13.84 -5.55
CA LEU A 262 20.44 14.79 -4.98
C LEU A 262 20.49 16.10 -5.80
N THR A 263 20.49 16.00 -7.12
CA THR A 263 20.51 17.18 -8.01
C THR A 263 19.24 18.02 -7.86
N THR A 264 18.08 17.35 -7.72
CA THR A 264 16.79 18.02 -7.51
C THR A 264 16.78 18.73 -6.16
N ALA A 265 17.28 18.09 -5.10
CA ALA A 265 17.40 18.70 -3.78
C ALA A 265 18.38 19.90 -3.76
N ALA A 266 19.40 19.92 -4.62
CA ALA A 266 20.41 20.97 -4.68
C ALA A 266 20.02 22.24 -5.47
N ARG A 267 18.86 22.26 -6.17
CA ARG A 267 18.42 23.43 -6.95
C ARG A 267 17.45 24.31 -6.15
N PRO A 268 17.86 25.51 -5.68
CA PRO A 268 16.96 26.43 -5.01
C PRO A 268 16.08 27.14 -6.05
N GLY A 269 14.92 26.56 -6.37
CA GLY A 269 13.84 27.26 -7.07
C GLY A 269 13.05 28.19 -6.14
N ARG A 270 12.17 29.03 -6.69
CA ARG A 270 11.15 29.78 -5.91
C ARG A 270 10.21 28.81 -5.14
N ASP A 271 10.14 27.56 -5.61
CA ASP A 271 9.50 26.41 -4.96
C ASP A 271 10.36 25.72 -3.88
N SER A 272 11.58 26.17 -3.61
CA SER A 272 12.51 25.48 -2.69
C SER A 272 11.98 25.31 -1.26
N VAL A 273 11.19 26.26 -0.76
CA VAL A 273 10.57 26.15 0.57
C VAL A 273 9.43 25.13 0.55
N LEU A 274 8.60 25.11 -0.51
CA LEU A 274 7.53 24.13 -0.65
C LEU A 274 8.07 22.73 -0.90
N GLU A 275 9.13 22.63 -1.70
CA GLU A 275 9.81 21.38 -2.01
C GLU A 275 10.52 20.81 -0.78
N LYS A 276 11.22 21.65 -0.01
CA LYS A 276 11.72 21.28 1.31
C LYS A 276 10.59 20.82 2.22
N GLY A 277 9.44 21.50 2.20
CA GLY A 277 8.21 21.05 2.88
C GLY A 277 7.83 19.63 2.47
N ARG A 278 7.75 19.32 1.17
CA ARG A 278 7.39 17.98 0.66
C ARG A 278 8.38 16.92 1.13
N GLN A 279 9.68 17.23 1.05
CA GLN A 279 10.74 16.35 1.52
C GLN A 279 10.64 16.06 3.02
N LEU A 280 10.28 17.06 3.84
CA LEU A 280 10.07 16.87 5.27
C LEU A 280 8.83 16.00 5.55
N VAL A 281 7.74 16.19 4.80
CA VAL A 281 6.54 15.33 4.92
C VAL A 281 6.88 13.87 4.64
N GLU A 282 7.69 13.61 3.60
CA GLU A 282 8.22 12.27 3.31
C GLU A 282 9.15 11.78 4.44
N GLN A 283 10.16 12.56 4.81
CA GLN A 283 11.15 12.17 5.81
C GLN A 283 10.52 11.78 7.14
N TYR A 284 9.60 12.61 7.64
CA TYR A 284 8.93 12.42 8.93
C TYR A 284 7.67 11.54 8.86
N GLY A 285 7.34 11.02 7.66
CA GLY A 285 6.24 10.09 7.46
C GLY A 285 4.86 10.68 7.70
N CYS A 286 4.70 12.01 7.58
CA CYS A 286 3.44 12.70 7.89
C CYS A 286 2.30 12.21 6.98
N HIS A 287 2.62 11.76 5.76
CA HIS A 287 1.67 11.15 4.81
C HIS A 287 0.98 9.89 5.32
N ALA A 288 1.56 9.18 6.30
CA ALA A 288 0.93 8.02 6.89
C ALA A 288 -0.36 8.38 7.66
N CYS A 289 -0.49 9.63 8.12
CA CYS A 289 -1.63 10.10 8.90
C CYS A 289 -2.40 11.25 8.24
N HIS A 290 -1.74 12.07 7.42
CA HIS A 290 -2.33 13.25 6.79
C HIS A 290 -2.34 13.15 5.27
N SER A 291 -3.48 13.47 4.66
CA SER A 291 -3.60 13.58 3.22
C SER A 291 -3.33 15.01 2.74
N GLN A 292 -2.76 15.14 1.54
CA GLN A 292 -2.62 16.45 0.89
C GLN A 292 -3.85 16.84 0.07
N ASP A 293 -4.73 15.89 -0.26
CA ASP A 293 -5.95 16.12 -1.04
C ASP A 293 -7.15 16.53 -0.16
N GLY A 294 -7.00 16.53 1.16
CA GLY A 294 -8.03 16.92 2.11
C GLY A 294 -8.87 15.76 2.65
N SER A 295 -8.67 14.53 2.15
CA SER A 295 -9.33 13.34 2.69
C SER A 295 -8.95 13.09 4.15
N ALA A 296 -9.92 12.72 4.98
CA ALA A 296 -9.64 12.38 6.38
C ALA A 296 -8.96 11.01 6.49
N SER A 297 -7.97 10.90 7.38
CA SER A 297 -7.30 9.64 7.74
C SER A 297 -7.13 9.60 9.27
N LEU A 298 -5.95 9.24 9.79
CA LEU A 298 -5.64 9.31 11.22
C LEU A 298 -5.48 10.74 11.75
N GLY A 299 -5.15 11.67 10.86
CA GLY A 299 -5.15 13.10 11.10
C GLY A 299 -5.97 13.85 10.05
N PRO A 300 -6.20 15.15 10.27
CA PRO A 300 -6.90 16.01 9.32
C PRO A 300 -6.12 16.13 7.99
N GLY A 301 -6.85 16.12 6.87
CA GLY A 301 -6.31 16.45 5.57
C GLY A 301 -5.93 17.92 5.48
N TRP A 302 -4.90 18.24 4.68
CA TRP A 302 -4.31 19.58 4.65
C TRP A 302 -4.91 20.52 3.59
N LYS A 303 -5.61 19.99 2.57
CA LYS A 303 -6.24 20.81 1.53
C LYS A 303 -7.28 21.74 2.14
N GLY A 304 -7.10 23.05 1.97
CA GLY A 304 -7.99 24.06 2.55
C GLY A 304 -7.98 24.14 4.09
N LEU A 305 -7.01 23.50 4.76
CA LEU A 305 -6.95 23.49 6.23
C LEU A 305 -6.54 24.86 6.78
N TYR A 306 -5.55 25.50 6.17
CA TYR A 306 -5.06 26.80 6.65
C TYR A 306 -6.12 27.89 6.51
N GLY A 307 -6.35 28.64 7.59
CA GLY A 307 -7.36 29.70 7.67
C GLY A 307 -8.77 29.22 7.99
N ARG A 308 -9.04 27.90 7.95
CA ARG A 308 -10.32 27.31 8.34
C ARG A 308 -10.50 27.36 9.86
N THR A 309 -11.75 27.45 10.30
CA THR A 309 -12.11 27.22 11.71
C THR A 309 -12.39 25.74 11.94
N GLU A 310 -11.67 25.13 12.88
CA GLU A 310 -11.87 23.75 13.32
C GLU A 310 -12.44 23.72 14.73
N GLN A 311 -13.30 22.73 15.00
CA GLN A 311 -13.77 22.47 16.37
C GLN A 311 -12.79 21.55 17.08
N LEU A 312 -12.51 21.84 18.34
CA LEU A 312 -11.62 21.06 19.20
C LEU A 312 -12.41 20.05 20.02
N ALA A 313 -11.72 19.00 20.48
CA ALA A 313 -12.32 17.93 21.28
C ALA A 313 -12.90 18.41 22.62
N ASP A 314 -12.47 19.56 23.13
CA ASP A 314 -12.98 20.20 24.34
C ASP A 314 -14.23 21.08 24.10
N GLY A 315 -14.72 21.14 22.86
CA GLY A 315 -15.89 21.93 22.45
C GLY A 315 -15.58 23.39 22.09
N SER A 316 -14.32 23.84 22.22
CA SER A 316 -13.90 25.14 21.74
C SER A 316 -13.65 25.12 20.22
N SER A 317 -13.43 26.30 19.61
CA SER A 317 -13.10 26.42 18.19
C SER A 317 -11.79 27.20 18.03
N VAL A 318 -10.99 26.81 17.04
CA VAL A 318 -9.72 27.46 16.73
C VAL A 318 -9.67 27.81 15.25
N GLN A 319 -9.11 28.97 14.92
CA GLN A 319 -8.72 29.25 13.54
C GLN A 319 -7.36 28.60 13.28
N VAL A 320 -7.26 27.82 12.22
CA VAL A 320 -6.02 27.14 11.85
C VAL A 320 -5.05 28.17 11.23
N ASP A 321 -4.33 28.87 12.09
CA ASP A 321 -3.27 29.80 11.73
C ASP A 321 -1.88 29.18 11.90
N GLU A 322 -0.83 29.96 11.63
CA GLU A 322 0.55 29.49 11.76
C GLU A 322 0.90 29.11 13.20
N ALA A 323 0.37 29.81 14.20
CA ALA A 323 0.65 29.51 15.61
C ALA A 323 0.02 28.16 16.00
N TYR A 324 -1.22 27.91 15.57
CA TYR A 324 -1.90 26.65 15.77
C TYR A 324 -1.21 25.49 15.07
N LEU A 325 -0.75 25.67 13.82
CA LEU A 325 0.01 24.62 13.12
C LEU A 325 1.35 24.32 13.80
N LYS A 326 2.08 25.35 14.27
CA LYS A 326 3.32 25.15 15.04
C LYS A 326 3.05 24.37 16.32
N GLU A 327 2.06 24.78 17.09
CA GLU A 327 1.68 24.08 18.32
C GLU A 327 1.23 22.65 18.04
N SER A 328 0.42 22.42 17.00
CA SER A 328 -0.05 21.08 16.65
C SER A 328 1.09 20.13 16.22
N ILE A 329 2.19 20.66 15.68
CA ILE A 329 3.36 19.85 15.28
C ILE A 329 4.29 19.58 16.48
N LEU A 330 4.50 20.58 17.33
CA LEU A 330 5.43 20.52 18.47
C LEU A 330 4.80 19.92 19.73
N ASP A 331 3.50 20.14 19.95
CA ASP A 331 2.68 19.63 21.05
C ASP A 331 1.27 19.22 20.54
N PRO A 332 1.17 18.12 19.78
CA PRO A 332 -0.08 17.67 19.14
C PRO A 332 -1.24 17.37 20.10
N LYS A 333 -0.97 17.24 21.40
CA LYS A 333 -1.99 16.91 22.41
C LYS A 333 -2.59 18.16 23.06
N ALA A 334 -2.00 19.34 22.86
CA ALA A 334 -2.47 20.59 23.46
C ALA A 334 -3.89 20.96 23.01
N ARG A 335 -4.15 20.93 21.70
CA ARG A 335 -5.42 21.34 21.09
C ARG A 335 -5.83 20.40 19.95
N LEU A 336 -6.43 19.27 20.33
CA LEU A 336 -6.86 18.20 19.43
C LEU A 336 -8.14 18.56 18.68
N VAL A 337 -8.11 18.46 17.34
CA VAL A 337 -9.30 18.62 16.49
C VAL A 337 -10.32 17.51 16.80
N GLN A 338 -11.59 17.89 16.92
CA GLN A 338 -12.69 16.97 17.18
C GLN A 338 -12.77 15.87 16.12
N GLY A 339 -12.95 14.62 16.56
CA GLY A 339 -13.10 13.47 15.68
C GLY A 339 -11.80 12.75 15.33
N TYR A 340 -10.64 13.29 15.70
CA TYR A 340 -9.35 12.62 15.51
C TYR A 340 -8.79 12.06 16.82
N PRO A 341 -8.16 10.87 16.81
CA PRO A 341 -7.53 10.32 18.00
C PRO A 341 -6.18 11.02 18.29
N PRO A 342 -5.72 11.10 19.56
CA PRO A 342 -4.45 11.75 19.94
C PRO A 342 -3.23 10.87 19.64
N VAL A 343 -3.06 10.48 18.37
CA VAL A 343 -2.01 9.57 17.88
C VAL A 343 -0.82 10.27 17.25
N MET A 344 -0.95 11.56 16.90
CA MET A 344 0.17 12.34 16.36
C MET A 344 1.27 12.47 17.42
N VAL A 345 2.50 12.13 17.03
CA VAL A 345 3.68 12.26 17.88
C VAL A 345 4.21 13.69 17.83
N ALA A 346 4.83 14.16 18.91
CA ALA A 346 5.50 15.44 18.92
C ALA A 346 6.76 15.37 18.05
N TYR A 347 6.91 16.33 17.13
CA TYR A 347 8.10 16.43 16.29
C TYR A 347 9.01 17.54 16.80
N THR A 348 10.30 17.26 16.88
CA THR A 348 11.32 18.28 17.19
C THR A 348 11.98 18.71 15.88
N LEU A 349 11.47 19.79 15.28
CA LEU A 349 11.95 20.33 14.01
C LEU A 349 12.70 21.64 14.24
N LYS A 350 13.66 21.95 13.36
CA LYS A 350 14.27 23.28 13.32
C LYS A 350 13.28 24.31 12.78
N ASP A 351 13.47 25.57 13.14
CA ASP A 351 12.57 26.66 12.72
C ASP A 351 12.40 26.75 11.19
N ASP A 352 13.47 26.50 10.44
CA ASP A 352 13.48 26.51 8.99
C ASP A 352 12.82 25.28 8.35
N GLU A 353 12.71 24.17 9.07
CA GLU A 353 11.99 22.96 8.67
C GLU A 353 10.49 23.11 8.98
N LEU A 354 10.18 23.60 10.17
CA LEU A 354 8.81 23.89 10.59
C LEU A 354 8.17 24.95 9.69
N ALA A 355 8.90 26.01 9.33
CA ALA A 355 8.43 27.02 8.39
C ALA A 355 8.14 26.44 7.00
N ALA A 356 8.98 25.51 6.52
CA ALA A 356 8.80 24.86 5.22
C ALA A 356 7.57 23.94 5.18
N LEU A 357 7.34 23.16 6.23
CA LEU A 357 6.11 22.35 6.38
C LEU A 357 4.86 23.22 6.41
N ILE A 358 4.88 24.31 7.18
CA ILE A 358 3.73 25.21 7.27
C ILE A 358 3.49 25.92 5.94
N ALA A 359 4.54 26.34 5.23
CA ALA A 359 4.42 26.91 3.89
C ALA A 359 3.77 25.93 2.92
N LEU A 360 4.11 24.64 2.99
CA LEU A 360 3.44 23.60 2.22
C LEU A 360 1.96 23.49 2.58
N ILE A 361 1.60 23.37 3.86
CA ILE A 361 0.20 23.28 4.30
C ILE A 361 -0.60 24.52 3.85
N LYS A 362 -0.02 25.72 3.96
CA LYS A 362 -0.61 26.98 3.45
C LYS A 362 -0.86 26.92 1.95
N SER A 363 0.10 26.40 1.18
CA SER A 363 -0.01 26.30 -0.28
C SER A 363 -1.16 25.39 -0.74
N LEU A 364 -1.57 24.43 0.10
CA LEU A 364 -2.70 23.53 -0.18
C LEU A 364 -4.07 24.17 0.10
N GLY A 365 -4.11 25.36 0.71
CA GLY A 365 -5.35 26.11 0.99
C GLY A 365 -5.54 27.37 0.14
N ALA A 366 -4.47 27.92 -0.44
CA ALA A 366 -4.58 29.07 -1.33
C ALA A 366 -5.14 28.65 -2.69
N GLY A 367 -6.40 28.97 -2.96
CA GLY A 367 -6.76 29.35 -4.33
C GLY A 367 -5.79 30.47 -4.73
N GLN A 368 -5.06 30.29 -5.84
CA GLN A 368 -4.13 31.30 -6.33
C GLN A 368 -4.83 32.68 -6.34
N PRO A 369 -4.23 33.73 -5.74
CA PRO A 369 -4.63 35.08 -6.09
C PRO A 369 -4.42 35.23 -7.59
N ALA A 370 -5.44 35.70 -8.31
CA ALA A 370 -5.31 36.03 -9.72
C ALA A 370 -4.12 36.97 -9.91
N GLU A 371 -3.07 36.50 -10.60
CA GLU A 371 -2.02 37.39 -11.09
C GLU A 371 -2.69 38.39 -12.04
N GLU A 372 -2.48 39.69 -11.77
CA GLU A 372 -2.76 40.72 -12.77
C GLU A 372 -1.98 40.41 -14.05
N PRO A 373 -2.59 40.59 -15.24
CA PRO A 373 -1.98 40.16 -16.47
C PRO A 373 -0.81 41.07 -16.80
N SER A 374 0.41 40.51 -16.75
CA SER A 374 1.47 41.04 -17.61
C SER A 374 1.03 40.81 -19.05
N THR A 375 0.88 41.90 -19.79
CA THR A 375 0.54 41.92 -21.21
C THR A 375 1.62 41.16 -21.99
N GLY A 376 1.37 39.89 -22.22
CA GLY A 376 2.13 39.05 -23.14
C GLY A 376 1.13 38.22 -23.91
N ASP A 377 0.71 38.73 -25.07
CA ASP A 377 -0.01 37.96 -26.08
C ASP A 377 0.75 36.67 -26.35
N VAL A 378 0.16 35.53 -25.99
CA VAL A 378 0.50 34.24 -26.60
C VAL A 378 -0.80 33.49 -26.85
N SER A 379 -1.25 33.57 -28.09
CA SER A 379 -2.11 32.58 -28.71
C SER A 379 -1.44 31.20 -28.63
N GLY A 380 -1.76 30.44 -27.59
CA GLY A 380 -1.33 29.05 -27.43
C GLY A 380 -2.15 28.12 -28.32
N SER A 381 -1.48 27.36 -29.18
CA SER A 381 -2.05 26.32 -30.04
C SER A 381 -2.83 25.28 -29.24
N GLY A 382 -3.89 24.69 -29.83
CA GLY A 382 -4.76 23.70 -29.20
C GLY A 382 -4.05 22.50 -28.55
N ASP A 383 -2.84 22.17 -29.01
CA ASP A 383 -1.99 21.11 -28.45
C ASP A 383 -1.48 21.41 -27.04
N ASP A 384 -1.28 22.67 -26.69
CA ASP A 384 -0.83 23.07 -25.35
C ASP A 384 -1.95 22.89 -24.31
N LEU A 385 -3.19 23.21 -24.70
CA LEU A 385 -4.39 22.99 -23.86
C LEU A 385 -4.65 21.49 -23.59
N VAL A 386 -4.46 20.64 -24.60
CA VAL A 386 -4.60 19.17 -24.45
C VAL A 386 -3.51 18.62 -23.53
N ALA A 387 -2.26 19.06 -23.69
CA ALA A 387 -1.15 18.64 -22.83
C ALA A 387 -1.32 19.12 -21.37
N GLN A 388 -1.85 20.33 -21.17
CA GLN A 388 -2.23 20.83 -19.85
C GLN A 388 -3.34 19.99 -19.22
N GLY A 389 -4.39 19.66 -19.99
CA GLY A 389 -5.48 18.80 -19.53
C GLY A 389 -5.03 17.39 -19.18
N GLN A 390 -4.07 16.83 -19.91
CA GLN A 390 -3.48 15.52 -19.61
C GLN A 390 -2.74 15.53 -18.27
N ARG A 391 -1.88 16.53 -18.04
CA ARG A 391 -1.15 16.68 -16.77
C ARG A 391 -2.11 16.85 -15.60
N LEU A 392 -3.19 17.61 -15.81
CA LEU A 392 -4.21 17.84 -14.80
C LEU A 392 -5.04 16.58 -14.50
N ALA A 393 -5.42 15.80 -15.53
CA ALA A 393 -6.10 14.52 -15.35
C ALA A 393 -5.24 13.52 -14.55
N GLN A 394 -3.92 13.58 -14.72
CA GLN A 394 -2.97 12.75 -13.97
C GLN A 394 -2.80 13.25 -12.53
N SER A 395 -2.68 14.56 -12.31
CA SER A 395 -2.52 15.13 -10.97
C SER A 395 -3.77 15.04 -10.10
N LEU A 396 -4.97 15.10 -10.71
CA LEU A 396 -6.24 14.91 -10.02
C LEU A 396 -6.62 13.42 -9.85
N GLY A 397 -5.78 12.50 -10.34
CA GLY A 397 -6.02 11.06 -10.23
C GLY A 397 -7.16 10.54 -11.12
N CYS A 398 -7.66 11.33 -12.07
CA CYS A 398 -8.76 10.94 -12.96
C CYS A 398 -8.43 9.66 -13.76
N LEU A 399 -7.16 9.51 -14.16
CA LEU A 399 -6.67 8.36 -14.94
C LEU A 399 -6.60 7.04 -14.14
N ALA A 400 -6.77 7.08 -12.81
CA ALA A 400 -6.88 5.87 -12.00
C ALA A 400 -8.26 5.19 -12.16
N CYS A 401 -9.27 5.96 -12.58
CA CYS A 401 -10.65 5.49 -12.74
C CYS A 401 -11.14 5.51 -14.19
N HIS A 402 -10.66 6.47 -14.99
CA HIS A 402 -11.04 6.64 -16.39
C HIS A 402 -9.92 6.21 -17.33
N SER A 403 -10.23 5.31 -18.25
CA SER A 403 -9.32 4.88 -19.28
C SER A 403 -9.31 5.87 -20.46
N VAL A 404 -8.14 6.05 -21.09
CA VAL A 404 -8.01 6.87 -22.30
C VAL A 404 -8.11 6.05 -23.59
N ASP A 405 -8.12 4.72 -23.47
CA ASP A 405 -8.19 3.72 -24.54
C ASP A 405 -9.56 3.00 -24.61
N GLY A 406 -10.55 3.53 -23.90
CA GLY A 406 -11.92 2.98 -23.90
C GLY A 406 -12.09 1.66 -23.14
N SER A 407 -11.04 1.12 -22.51
CA SER A 407 -11.15 -0.06 -21.66
C SER A 407 -12.12 0.19 -20.47
N LYS A 408 -12.83 -0.85 -20.03
CA LYS A 408 -13.78 -0.70 -18.92
C LYS A 408 -13.04 -0.53 -17.59
N GLY A 409 -13.17 0.65 -16.98
CA GLY A 409 -12.61 0.97 -15.66
C GLY A 409 -13.68 1.19 -14.58
N ILE A 410 -13.28 1.87 -13.50
CA ILE A 410 -14.17 2.30 -12.41
C ILE A 410 -15.14 3.38 -12.90
N GLY A 411 -14.70 4.22 -13.85
CA GLY A 411 -15.52 5.17 -14.60
C GLY A 411 -15.56 4.86 -16.10
N PRO A 412 -16.40 5.58 -16.88
CA PRO A 412 -16.45 5.46 -18.34
C PRO A 412 -15.12 5.85 -18.99
N GLY A 413 -14.69 5.08 -19.99
CA GLY A 413 -13.51 5.41 -20.79
C GLY A 413 -13.74 6.64 -21.67
N TRP A 414 -12.70 7.42 -21.92
CA TRP A 414 -12.76 8.67 -22.67
C TRP A 414 -12.59 8.50 -24.19
N GLN A 415 -12.12 7.34 -24.65
CA GLN A 415 -12.02 7.06 -26.09
C GLN A 415 -13.41 7.04 -26.73
N GLY A 416 -13.63 7.94 -27.70
CA GLY A 416 -14.91 8.06 -28.39
C GLY A 416 -16.09 8.50 -27.51
N LEU A 417 -15.84 9.02 -26.31
CA LEU A 417 -16.90 9.40 -25.36
C LEU A 417 -17.57 10.71 -25.77
N TYR A 418 -16.80 11.73 -26.14
CA TYR A 418 -17.35 13.04 -26.51
C TYR A 418 -18.17 12.95 -27.80
N GLY A 419 -19.39 13.48 -27.77
CA GLY A 419 -20.34 13.46 -28.87
C GLY A 419 -21.21 12.19 -28.96
N LYS A 420 -20.89 11.15 -28.19
CA LYS A 420 -21.67 9.90 -28.12
C LYS A 420 -22.94 10.07 -27.29
N ALA A 421 -24.00 9.33 -27.64
CA ALA A 421 -25.18 9.20 -26.79
C ALA A 421 -24.94 8.10 -25.74
N GLU A 422 -24.98 8.47 -24.47
CA GLU A 422 -24.89 7.53 -23.34
C GLU A 422 -26.26 7.36 -22.69
N THR A 423 -26.49 6.18 -22.09
CA THR A 423 -27.69 5.90 -21.30
C THR A 423 -27.37 6.09 -19.83
N LEU A 424 -28.15 6.88 -19.11
CA LEU A 424 -28.00 7.12 -17.68
C LEU A 424 -28.63 5.99 -16.85
N ALA A 425 -28.27 5.94 -15.56
CA ALA A 425 -28.76 4.94 -14.61
C ALA A 425 -30.30 4.98 -14.42
N ASP A 426 -30.93 6.14 -14.66
CA ASP A 426 -32.39 6.34 -14.62
C ASP A 426 -33.10 5.91 -15.92
N GLY A 427 -32.36 5.43 -16.92
CA GLY A 427 -32.89 4.97 -18.21
C GLY A 427 -33.05 6.07 -19.27
N THR A 428 -32.75 7.32 -18.95
CA THR A 428 -32.73 8.43 -19.94
C THR A 428 -31.47 8.38 -20.79
N SER A 429 -31.50 8.96 -21.99
CA SER A 429 -30.32 9.08 -22.86
C SER A 429 -29.86 10.53 -22.94
N ILE A 430 -28.55 10.74 -22.81
CA ILE A 430 -27.91 12.05 -22.89
C ILE A 430 -26.79 12.04 -23.93
N LYS A 431 -26.66 13.12 -24.68
CA LYS A 431 -25.49 13.33 -25.53
C LYS A 431 -24.35 13.86 -24.66
N VAL A 432 -23.19 13.21 -24.71
CA VAL A 432 -21.99 13.65 -24.00
C VAL A 432 -21.44 14.88 -24.70
N ASP A 433 -21.90 16.06 -24.28
CA ASP A 433 -21.38 17.35 -24.72
C ASP A 433 -20.49 18.01 -23.64
N GLU A 434 -20.01 19.21 -23.92
CA GLU A 434 -19.15 19.93 -23.00
C GLU A 434 -19.87 20.30 -21.70
N GLY A 435 -21.18 20.56 -21.75
CA GLY A 435 -21.98 20.83 -20.56
C GLY A 435 -22.06 19.60 -19.65
N TYR A 436 -22.35 18.44 -20.23
CA TYR A 436 -22.37 17.17 -19.51
C TYR A 436 -21.00 16.83 -18.88
N LEU A 437 -19.90 17.01 -19.60
CA LEU A 437 -18.57 16.73 -19.04
C LEU A 437 -18.22 17.69 -17.90
N LYS A 438 -18.53 18.99 -18.02
CA LYS A 438 -18.34 19.97 -16.94
C LYS A 438 -19.17 19.62 -15.71
N GLU A 439 -20.45 19.30 -15.91
CA GLU A 439 -21.33 18.87 -14.83
C GLU A 439 -20.87 17.56 -14.19
N SER A 440 -20.33 16.62 -14.96
CA SER A 440 -19.80 15.35 -14.44
C SER A 440 -18.53 15.52 -13.60
N VAL A 441 -17.73 16.57 -13.85
CA VAL A 441 -16.55 16.89 -13.05
C VAL A 441 -16.94 17.64 -11.76
N LEU A 442 -17.85 18.62 -11.88
CA LEU A 442 -18.27 19.47 -10.76
C LEU A 442 -19.26 18.77 -9.81
N ASN A 443 -20.21 18.02 -10.38
CA ASN A 443 -21.32 17.34 -9.70
C ASN A 443 -21.51 15.90 -10.21
N PRO A 444 -20.54 14.99 -9.99
CA PRO A 444 -20.52 13.64 -10.58
C PRO A 444 -21.71 12.74 -10.24
N ALA A 445 -22.37 12.98 -9.10
CA ALA A 445 -23.54 12.21 -8.69
C ALA A 445 -24.84 12.61 -9.44
N ALA A 446 -24.83 13.70 -10.21
CA ALA A 446 -26.03 14.23 -10.85
C ALA A 446 -26.52 13.36 -12.03
N LYS A 447 -25.60 12.84 -12.87
CA LYS A 447 -25.93 12.12 -14.10
C LYS A 447 -24.97 10.97 -14.38
N ILE A 448 -25.25 9.83 -13.75
CA ILE A 448 -24.40 8.64 -13.77
C ILE A 448 -24.73 7.77 -15.00
N VAL A 449 -23.71 7.40 -15.78
CA VAL A 449 -23.86 6.46 -16.91
C VAL A 449 -24.24 5.07 -16.40
N LYS A 450 -25.19 4.41 -17.07
CA LYS A 450 -25.68 3.08 -16.74
C LYS A 450 -24.53 2.07 -16.69
N GLY A 451 -24.43 1.35 -15.58
CA GLY A 451 -23.37 0.36 -15.35
C GLY A 451 -22.19 0.86 -14.52
N TYR A 452 -22.19 2.13 -14.09
CA TYR A 452 -21.20 2.71 -13.19
C TYR A 452 -21.82 3.10 -11.84
N ALA A 453 -21.01 3.06 -10.78
CA ALA A 453 -21.41 3.43 -9.43
C ALA A 453 -21.11 4.92 -9.14
N ALA A 454 -21.83 5.51 -8.17
CA ALA A 454 -21.66 6.90 -7.72
C ALA A 454 -20.41 7.08 -6.85
N VAL A 455 -19.23 6.76 -7.38
CA VAL A 455 -17.95 6.73 -6.62
C VAL A 455 -16.98 7.85 -7.01
N MET A 456 -17.29 8.62 -8.05
CA MET A 456 -16.46 9.75 -8.48
C MET A 456 -16.63 10.91 -7.49
N PRO A 457 -15.54 11.39 -6.84
CA PRO A 457 -15.61 12.54 -5.94
C PRO A 457 -15.84 13.84 -6.75
N PRO A 458 -16.52 14.85 -6.18
CA PRO A 458 -16.66 16.14 -6.84
C PRO A 458 -15.32 16.86 -6.93
N PHE A 459 -15.02 17.46 -8.08
CA PHE A 459 -13.81 18.25 -8.30
C PHE A 459 -14.19 19.72 -8.53
N THR A 460 -13.38 20.65 -8.03
CA THR A 460 -13.58 22.10 -8.23
C THR A 460 -12.36 22.75 -8.89
N PRO A 461 -11.99 22.36 -10.13
CA PRO A 461 -10.93 23.03 -10.88
C PRO A 461 -11.35 24.47 -11.25
N SER A 462 -10.38 25.36 -11.46
CA SER A 462 -10.62 26.68 -12.06
C SER A 462 -11.20 26.54 -13.48
N ASP A 463 -11.84 27.58 -14.02
CA ASP A 463 -12.41 27.54 -15.37
C ASP A 463 -11.37 27.18 -16.44
N LYS A 464 -10.13 27.67 -16.27
CA LYS A 464 -9.01 27.36 -17.18
C LYS A 464 -8.62 25.88 -17.11
N GLU A 465 -8.51 25.34 -15.90
CA GLU A 465 -8.21 23.93 -15.66
C GLU A 465 -9.33 23.00 -16.15
N LEU A 466 -10.58 23.38 -15.90
CA LEU A 466 -11.76 22.66 -16.39
C LEU A 466 -11.76 22.61 -17.91
N ASN A 467 -11.53 23.75 -18.58
CA ASN A 467 -11.47 23.82 -20.03
C ASN A 467 -10.30 22.99 -20.61
N ALA A 468 -9.15 22.98 -19.95
CA ALA A 468 -8.01 22.14 -20.34
C ALA A 468 -8.35 20.64 -20.18
N LEU A 469 -8.96 20.24 -19.07
CA LEU A 469 -9.41 18.88 -18.83
C LEU A 469 -10.43 18.42 -19.90
N ILE A 470 -11.41 19.28 -20.22
CA ILE A 470 -12.38 18.98 -21.28
C ILE A 470 -11.68 18.91 -22.65
N ALA A 471 -10.73 19.78 -22.95
CA ALA A 471 -9.95 19.72 -24.19
C ALA A 471 -9.20 18.38 -24.32
N PHE A 472 -8.62 17.89 -23.22
CA PHE A 472 -7.98 16.58 -23.18
C PHE A 472 -8.99 15.43 -23.40
N ILE A 473 -10.13 15.42 -22.71
CA ILE A 473 -11.18 14.41 -22.91
C ILE A 473 -11.67 14.42 -24.37
N LYS A 474 -11.87 15.60 -24.95
CA LYS A 474 -12.22 15.78 -26.37
C LYS A 474 -11.15 15.26 -27.32
N SER A 475 -9.87 15.44 -27.00
CA SER A 475 -8.77 14.90 -27.81
C SER A 475 -8.81 13.38 -27.93
N LYS A 476 -9.30 12.68 -26.89
CA LYS A 476 -9.46 11.22 -26.90
C LYS A 476 -10.70 10.74 -27.66
N ALA A 477 -11.61 11.64 -28.01
CA ALA A 477 -12.73 11.33 -28.88
C ALA A 477 -12.37 11.34 -30.38
N ASN A 478 -11.29 12.02 -30.78
CA ASN A 478 -10.93 12.26 -32.19
C ASN A 478 -9.68 11.50 -32.67
N ALA A 479 -9.29 10.40 -32.03
CA ALA A 479 -8.08 9.66 -32.40
C ALA A 479 -8.10 9.08 -33.83
N ASP A 480 -9.26 9.02 -34.49
CA ASP A 480 -9.40 8.56 -35.88
C ASP A 480 -9.32 9.68 -36.95
N ALA A 481 -9.22 10.96 -36.57
CA ALA A 481 -9.20 12.06 -37.55
C ALA A 481 -7.77 12.42 -38.02
N GLU A 482 -6.74 12.23 -37.20
CA GLU A 482 -5.36 12.65 -37.52
C GLU A 482 -4.54 11.59 -38.26
N SER A 483 -4.94 10.31 -38.23
CA SER A 483 -4.30 9.25 -39.04
C SER A 483 -4.65 9.33 -40.54
N SER A 484 -5.59 10.19 -40.93
CA SER A 484 -6.04 10.36 -42.32
C SER A 484 -5.36 11.49 -43.11
N LYS A 485 -4.42 12.24 -42.50
CA LYS A 485 -3.71 13.36 -43.15
C LYS A 485 -2.28 13.06 -43.59
N ALA A 486 -1.86 11.80 -43.62
CA ALA A 486 -0.63 11.41 -44.30
C ALA A 486 -0.91 11.25 -45.80
N GLU A 487 -0.62 12.30 -46.59
CA GLU A 487 -0.60 12.24 -48.05
C GLU A 487 0.40 11.15 -48.53
N PRO A 488 0.05 10.33 -49.54
CA PRO A 488 0.95 9.33 -50.09
C PRO A 488 1.98 10.00 -51.02
N GLY A 489 3.17 10.25 -50.48
CA GLY A 489 4.35 10.67 -51.24
C GLY A 489 4.92 9.52 -52.08
N LYS A 490 4.73 9.63 -53.39
CA LYS A 490 5.29 8.88 -54.53
C LYS A 490 6.68 8.25 -54.33
N SER A 491 6.80 6.95 -54.64
CA SER A 491 7.99 6.37 -55.30
C SER A 491 7.95 6.71 -56.81
N PRO A 492 9.12 6.82 -57.47
CA PRO A 492 9.87 5.65 -57.92
C PRO A 492 11.11 5.34 -57.10
#